data_AF-A0A7G9Z911-F1
#
_entry.id   AF-A0A7G9Z911-F1
#
_cell.length_a   1.000
_cell.length_b   1.000
_cell.length_c   1.000
_cell.angle_alpha   90.00
_cell.angle_beta   90.00
_cell.angle_gamma   90.00
#
_symmetry.space_group_name_H-M   'P 1'
#
loop_
_entity.id
_entity.type
_entity.pdbx_description
1 polymer ?
#
loop_
_entity_poly.entity_id
_entity_poly.type
_entity_poly.pdbx_seq_one_letter_code
_entity_poly.pdbx_strand_id
1 'polypeptide(L)' 'MAATKRIPVSPEILEELSRLKEQGQTFNELIEKMIEGEKKLRLLKDMERIEETAEFVEI' A
#
# COMPACT_ATOMS: atom_id res chain seq x y z
N MET A 1 -5.64 22.15 -12.18
CA MET A 1 -6.18 22.06 -10.80
C MET A 1 -6.45 20.59 -10.51
N ALA A 2 -5.75 19.99 -9.54
CA ALA A 2 -6.02 18.60 -9.18
C ALA A 2 -7.39 18.51 -8.51
N ALA A 3 -8.23 17.57 -8.94
CA ALA A 3 -9.54 17.36 -8.34
C ALA A 3 -9.36 16.81 -6.91
N THR A 4 -9.73 17.62 -5.91
CA THR A 4 -9.69 17.19 -4.51
C THR A 4 -10.94 16.36 -4.20
N LYS A 5 -10.75 15.06 -3.99
CA LYS A 5 -11.81 14.15 -3.50
C LYS A 5 -11.63 13.94 -2.00
N ARG A 6 -12.74 13.88 -1.26
CA ARG A 6 -12.74 13.61 0.18
C ARG A 6 -13.05 12.13 0.42
N ILE A 7 -12.28 11.49 1.28
CA ILE A 7 -12.53 10.12 1.73
C ILE A 7 -12.95 10.22 3.20
N PRO A 8 -14.20 9.89 3.55
CA PRO A 8 -14.61 9.85 4.95
C PRO A 8 -13.88 8.71 5.66
N VAL A 9 -13.30 9.01 6.81
CA VAL A 9 -12.64 8.06 7.70
C VAL A 9 -13.14 8.30 9.12
N SER A 10 -13.08 7.27 9.96
CA SER A 10 -13.42 7.44 11.37
C SER A 10 -12.33 8.25 12.11
N PRO A 11 -12.65 8.90 13.24
CA PRO A 11 -11.67 9.65 14.02
C PRO A 11 -10.47 8.82 14.46
N GLU A 12 -10.68 7.55 14.80
CA GLU A 12 -9.65 6.62 15.25
C GLU A 12 -8.65 6.35 14.11
N ILE A 13 -9.16 6.08 12.91
CA ILE A 13 -8.32 5.87 11.72
C ILE A 13 -7.56 7.15 11.36
N LEU A 14 -8.18 8.33 11.49
CA LEU A 14 -7.50 9.59 11.24
C LEU A 14 -6.34 9.82 12.23
N GLU A 15 -6.53 9.44 13.49
CA GLU A 15 -5.48 9.52 14.51
C GLU A 15 -4.30 8.59 14.17
N GLU A 16 -4.59 7.34 13.80
CA GLU A 16 -3.55 6.40 13.38
C GLU A 16 -2.78 6.90 12.15
N LEU A 17 -3.48 7.38 11.12
CA LEU A 17 -2.85 7.98 9.94
C LEU A 17 -1.98 9.18 10.31
N SER A 18 -2.40 9.98 11.29
CA SER A 18 -1.63 11.13 11.76
C SER A 18 -0.34 10.70 12.47
N ARG A 19 -0.35 9.58 13.21
CA ARG A 19 0.83 9.02 13.88
C ARG A 19 1.82 8.38 12.91
N LEU A 20 1.33 7.83 11.80
CA LEU A 20 2.17 7.24 10.74
C LEU A 20 2.86 8.28 9.86
N LYS A 21 2.42 9.53 9.93
CA LYS A 21 2.86 10.62 9.08
C LYS A 21 4.23 11.14 9.52
N GLU A 22 5.13 11.34 8.56
CA GLU A 22 6.45 11.94 8.80
C GLU A 22 6.36 13.49 8.85
N GLN A 23 7.37 14.13 9.45
CA GLN A 23 7.39 15.58 9.58
C GLN A 23 7.41 16.25 8.20
N GLY A 24 6.48 17.18 7.96
CA GLY A 24 6.36 17.90 6.68
C GLY A 24 5.64 17.13 5.57
N GLN A 25 5.30 15.86 5.79
CA GLN A 25 4.54 15.06 4.83
C GLN A 25 3.08 15.55 4.73
N THR A 26 2.36 15.15 3.69
CA THR A 26 0.91 15.30 3.53
C THR A 26 0.22 13.93 3.66
N PHE A 27 -1.09 13.91 3.91
CA PHE A 27 -1.82 12.63 3.88
C PHE A 27 -1.83 11.98 2.49
N ASN A 28 -1.76 12.79 1.42
CA ASN A 28 -1.70 12.26 0.07
C ASN A 28 -0.39 11.48 -0.15
N GLU A 29 0.74 12.04 0.24
CA GLU A 29 2.06 11.36 0.17
C GLU A 29 2.12 10.11 1.05
N LEU A 30 1.51 10.15 2.25
CA LEU A 30 1.42 8.97 3.10
C LEU A 30 0.62 7.85 2.42
N ILE A 31 -0.55 8.18 1.87
CA ILE A 31 -1.40 7.22 1.16
C ILE A 31 -0.70 6.67 -0.08
N GLU A 32 0.01 7.50 -0.85
CA GLU A 32 0.82 7.05 -1.99
C GLU A 32 1.88 6.03 -1.57
N LYS A 33 2.62 6.31 -0.49
CA LYS A 33 3.62 5.38 0.07
C LYS A 33 2.98 4.05 0.52
N MET A 34 1.83 4.11 1.18
CA MET A 34 1.08 2.91 1.59
C MET A 34 0.61 2.08 0.40
N ILE A 35 0.10 2.73 -0.65
CA ILE A 35 -0.33 2.07 -1.89
C ILE A 35 0.84 1.34 -2.56
N GLU A 36 2.01 1.99 -2.64
CA GLU A 36 3.20 1.37 -3.21
C GLU A 36 3.66 0.15 -2.40
N GLY A 37 3.64 0.24 -1.08
CA GLY A 37 3.92 -0.88 -0.18
C GLY A 37 2.99 -2.06 -0.40
N GLU A 38 1.67 -1.83 -0.46
CA GLU A 38 0.68 -2.88 -0.71
C GLU A 38 0.87 -3.56 -2.08
N LYS A 39 1.20 -2.80 -3.13
CA LYS A 39 1.50 -3.36 -4.45
C LYS A 39 2.72 -4.29 -4.40
N LYS A 40 3.79 -3.87 -3.74
CA LYS A 40 5.00 -4.68 -3.57
C LYS A 40 4.71 -5.96 -2.78
N LEU A 41 3.95 -5.85 -1.70
CA LEU A 41 3.58 -7.01 -0.89
C LEU A 41 2.74 -8.02 -1.68
N ARG A 42 1.77 -7.54 -2.49
CA ARG A 42 0.99 -8.42 -3.37
C ARG A 42 1.85 -9.12 -4.39
N LEU A 43 2.77 -8.39 -5.03
CA LEU A 43 3.69 -8.97 -6.00
C LEU A 43 4.50 -10.12 -5.38
N LEU A 44 5.06 -9.91 -4.18
CA LEU A 44 5.82 -10.95 -3.48
C LEU A 44 4.97 -12.18 -3.17
N LYS A 45 3.74 -11.99 -2.69
CA LYS A 45 2.80 -13.10 -2.43
C LYS A 45 2.42 -13.86 -3.69
N ASP A 46 2.28 -13.15 -4.81
CA ASP A 46 1.96 -13.78 -6.09
C ASP A 46 3.17 -14.57 -6.63
N MET A 47 4.40 -14.10 -6.43
CA MET A 47 5.61 -14.86 -6.75
C MET A 47 5.74 -16.13 -5.90
N GLU A 48 5.54 -16.02 -4.59
CA GLU A 48 5.56 -17.17 -3.67
C GLU A 48 4.53 -18.24 -4.10
N ARG A 49 3.30 -17.82 -4.45
CA ARG A 49 2.29 -18.73 -4.98
C ARG A 49 2.74 -19.41 -6.28
N ILE A 50 3.39 -18.68 -7.19
CA ILE A 50 3.90 -19.25 -8.45
C ILE A 50 4.99 -20.27 -8.16
N GLU A 51 5.93 -20.00 -7.25
CA GLU A 51 6.98 -20.95 -6.87
C GLU A 51 6.40 -22.22 -6.24
N GLU A 52 5.38 -22.10 -5.39
CA GLU A 52 4.71 -23.26 -4.78
C GLU A 52 3.89 -24.10 -5.76
N THR A 53 3.42 -23.50 -6.86
CA THR A 53 2.53 -24.16 -7.84
C THR A 53 3.21 -24.49 -9.17
N ALA A 54 4.45 -24.04 -9.37
CA ALA A 54 5.22 -24.35 -10.56
C ALA A 54 5.72 -25.81 -10.52
N GLU A 55 5.20 -26.65 -11.40
CA GLU A 55 5.91 -27.87 -11.80
C GLU A 55 7.15 -27.44 -12.61
N PHE A 56 8.29 -27.39 -11.94
CA PHE A 56 9.57 -27.19 -12.60
C PHE A 56 9.83 -28.36 -13.55
N VAL A 57 9.76 -28.11 -14.86
CA VAL A 57 10.23 -29.05 -15.88
C VAL A 57 11.67 -28.70 -16.20
N GLU A 58 12.63 -29.53 -15.79
CA GLU A 58 14.01 -29.43 -16.24
C GLU A 58 14.06 -29.66 -17.76
N ILE A 59 14.69 -28.72 -18.49
CA ILE A 59 14.91 -28.79 -19.95
C ILE A 59 16.31 -29.35 -20.22
#